data_AF-A0AAD8M9B5-F1
#
_entry.id   AF-A0AAD8M9B5-F1
#
_cell.length_a   1.000
_cell.length_b   1.000
_cell.length_c   1.000
_cell.angle_alpha   90.00
_cell.angle_beta   90.00
_cell.angle_gamma   90.00
#
_symmetry.space_group_name_H-M   'P 1'
#
loop_
_entity.id
_entity.type
_entity.pdbx_description
1 polymer ?
#
loop_
_entity_poly.entity_id
_entity_poly.type
_entity_poly.pdbx_seq_one_letter_code
_entity_poly.pdbx_strand_id
1 'polypeptide(L)'
;MPKDSDIYKDQLIQIWMALGFLLGDGNALMEYIGNEYFDILLSNSLLQDVEKDIFGNVTKCKMHDLVHDLALDVSTDYSATVKPSQVFNKVSKAIHVRLKGFKDVKPNVFKAQLETVKALYAEAYVSKVVLPNLKHLRVLVLHSFFKELPSSIGNLKYLKHLDISDSLDYRSSYKLPDFITRLYSLQTLRIWFRHELPKRFATL
;
A
#
# COMPACT_ATOMS: atom_id res chain seq x y z
N MET A 1 -8.86 7.16 4.20
CA MET A 1 -8.44 6.79 5.58
C MET A 1 -9.42 7.44 6.57
N PRO A 2 -9.44 7.14 7.88
CA PRO A 2 -10.14 7.98 8.84
C PRO A 2 -9.61 9.42 8.83
N LYS A 3 -10.40 10.37 9.31
CA LYS A 3 -9.92 11.73 9.63
C LYS A 3 -8.84 11.66 10.71
N ASP A 4 -7.98 12.67 10.77
CA ASP A 4 -6.85 12.79 11.71
C ASP A 4 -5.84 11.65 11.69
N SER A 5 -5.88 10.77 10.70
CA SER A 5 -4.95 9.65 10.59
C SER A 5 -3.57 10.14 10.15
N ASP A 6 -2.53 9.65 10.82
CA ASP A 6 -1.15 9.90 10.43
C ASP A 6 -0.87 9.40 9.00
N ILE A 7 -0.22 10.26 8.22
CA ILE A 7 0.33 9.97 6.90
C ILE A 7 1.84 10.04 7.01
N TYR A 8 2.50 8.91 6.81
CA TYR A 8 3.95 8.81 6.79
C TYR A 8 4.48 9.29 5.44
N LYS A 9 5.34 10.32 5.45
CA LYS A 9 5.83 10.99 4.23
C LYS A 9 6.48 9.99 3.27
N ASP A 10 7.43 9.20 3.75
CA ASP A 10 8.16 8.24 2.91
C ASP A 10 7.26 7.17 2.33
N GLN A 11 6.28 6.68 3.10
CA GLN A 11 5.33 5.68 2.63
C GLN A 11 4.47 6.25 1.50
N LEU A 12 3.99 7.50 1.66
CA LEU A 12 3.19 8.19 0.64
C LEU A 12 3.98 8.35 -0.67
N ILE A 13 5.23 8.82 -0.58
CA ILE A 13 6.12 8.98 -1.74
C ILE A 13 6.35 7.64 -2.44
N GLN A 14 6.67 6.59 -1.68
CA GLN A 14 6.88 5.24 -2.23
C GLN A 14 5.64 4.68 -2.94
N ILE A 15 4.43 4.99 -2.42
CA ILE A 15 3.18 4.61 -3.08
C ILE A 15 2.98 5.39 -4.39
N TRP A 16 3.26 6.70 -4.41
CA TRP A 16 3.20 7.50 -5.64
C TRP A 16 4.16 6.99 -6.71
N MET A 17 5.38 6.62 -6.32
CA MET A 17 6.36 5.98 -7.20
C MET A 17 5.81 4.68 -7.80
N ALA A 18 5.28 3.79 -6.96
CA ALA A 18 4.77 2.50 -7.39
C ALA A 18 3.55 2.62 -8.32
N LEU A 19 2.67 3.60 -8.07
CA LEU A 19 1.51 3.88 -8.92
C LEU A 19 1.90 4.60 -10.22
N GLY A 20 3.04 5.28 -10.24
CA GLY A 20 3.52 6.06 -11.38
C GLY A 20 2.90 7.45 -11.45
N PHE A 21 2.65 8.07 -10.30
CA PHE A 21 2.11 9.44 -10.20
C PHE A 21 3.18 10.53 -10.27
N LEU A 22 4.45 10.16 -10.09
CA LEU A 22 5.56 11.09 -10.19
C LEU A 22 6.05 11.13 -11.64
N LEU A 23 6.12 12.33 -12.21
CA LEU A 23 6.66 12.58 -13.54
C LEU A 23 8.12 12.99 -13.40
N GLY A 24 9.03 12.18 -13.94
CA GLY A 24 10.47 12.45 -13.97
C GLY A 24 11.03 12.34 -15.39
N ASP A 25 12.09 13.09 -15.66
CA ASP A 25 12.80 13.11 -16.95
C ASP A 25 13.83 11.98 -17.11
N GLY A 26 13.76 10.97 -16.23
CA GLY A 26 14.63 9.79 -16.24
C GLY A 26 15.97 9.97 -15.53
N ASN A 27 16.39 11.20 -15.26
CA ASN A 27 17.67 11.49 -14.60
C ASN A 27 17.53 11.81 -13.11
N ALA A 28 16.38 12.34 -12.69
CA ALA A 28 16.12 12.66 -11.29
C ALA A 28 15.72 11.42 -10.46
N LEU A 29 16.19 11.36 -9.21
CA LEU A 29 15.75 10.35 -8.23
C LEU A 29 14.26 10.54 -7.93
N MET A 30 13.49 9.45 -8.03
CA MET A 30 12.04 9.50 -7.87
C MET A 30 11.62 9.94 -6.46
N GLU A 31 12.43 9.62 -5.45
CA GLU A 31 12.26 10.09 -4.08
C GLU A 31 12.39 11.60 -3.98
N TYR A 32 13.32 12.21 -4.73
CA TYR A 32 13.48 13.66 -4.77
C TYR A 32 12.25 14.34 -5.38
N ILE A 33 11.78 13.84 -6.54
CA ILE A 33 10.55 14.34 -7.18
C ILE A 33 9.35 14.18 -6.22
N GLY A 34 9.27 13.05 -5.53
CA GLY A 34 8.22 12.81 -4.54
C GLY A 34 8.27 13.78 -3.37
N ASN A 35 9.47 14.19 -2.94
CA ASN A 35 9.65 15.23 -1.93
C ASN A 35 9.14 16.59 -2.44
N GLU A 36 9.47 16.98 -3.67
CA GLU A 36 8.96 18.23 -4.25
C GLU A 36 7.43 18.25 -4.30
N TYR A 37 6.80 17.15 -4.73
CA TYR A 37 5.35 17.03 -4.76
C TYR A 37 4.75 17.11 -3.36
N PHE A 38 5.38 16.47 -2.37
CA PHE A 38 4.97 16.56 -0.98
C PHE A 38 5.05 18.01 -0.44
N ASP A 39 6.14 18.71 -0.74
CA ASP A 39 6.36 20.08 -0.29
C ASP A 39 5.37 21.06 -0.94
N ILE A 40 4.94 20.81 -2.18
CA ILE A 40 3.82 21.53 -2.81
C ILE A 40 2.52 21.31 -2.03
N LEU A 41 2.16 20.07 -1.69
CA LEU A 41 0.94 19.79 -0.91
C LEU A 41 0.97 20.50 0.44
N LEU A 42 2.13 20.49 1.11
CA LEU A 42 2.31 21.16 2.39
C LEU A 42 2.22 22.70 2.26
N SER A 43 2.87 23.26 1.25
CA SER A 43 2.87 24.72 0.99
C SER A 43 1.48 25.25 0.63
N ASN A 44 0.61 24.41 0.07
CA ASN A 44 -0.78 24.73 -0.23
C ASN A 44 -1.75 24.38 0.91
N SER A 45 -1.23 24.05 2.11
CA SER A 45 -2.02 23.70 3.29
C SER A 45 -2.98 22.51 3.08
N LEU A 46 -2.66 21.62 2.13
CA LEU A 46 -3.41 20.37 1.94
C LEU A 46 -3.04 19.31 2.99
N LEU A 47 -1.85 19.47 3.59
CA LEU A 47 -1.33 18.69 4.69
C LEU A 47 -1.06 19.63 5.89
N GLN A 48 -1.24 19.11 7.10
CA GLN A 48 -1.08 19.82 8.37
C GLN A 48 -0.40 18.94 9.43
N ASP A 49 -0.24 19.47 10.65
CA ASP A 49 0.27 18.73 11.82
C ASP A 49 1.58 17.98 11.53
N VAL A 50 2.54 18.72 10.98
CA VAL A 50 3.82 18.17 10.54
C VAL A 50 4.67 17.77 11.75
N GLU A 51 5.04 16.49 11.81
CA GLU A 51 6.04 15.97 12.74
C GLU A 51 7.38 15.83 12.04
N LYS A 52 8.45 16.21 12.75
CA LYS A 52 9.82 16.15 12.25
C LYS A 52 10.69 15.24 13.12
N ASP A 53 11.67 14.60 12.51
CA ASP A 53 12.72 13.89 13.24
C ASP A 53 13.71 14.86 13.89
N ILE A 54 14.69 14.31 14.60
CA ILE A 54 15.77 15.07 15.26
C ILE A 54 16.66 15.85 14.28
N PHE A 55 16.60 15.53 12.99
CA PHE A 55 17.35 16.20 11.92
C PHE A 55 16.50 17.26 11.20
N GLY A 56 15.25 17.45 11.61
CA GLY A 56 14.33 18.41 11.02
C GLY A 56 13.61 17.90 9.76
N ASN A 57 13.76 16.63 9.41
CA ASN A 57 13.06 16.04 8.27
C ASN A 57 11.61 15.72 8.65
N VAL A 58 10.67 16.07 7.77
CA VAL A 58 9.26 15.71 7.96
C VAL A 58 9.11 14.20 7.89
N THR A 59 8.59 13.61 8.96
CA THR A 59 8.33 12.15 9.03
C THR A 59 6.85 11.84 8.85
N LYS A 60 5.97 12.67 9.43
CA LYS A 60 4.53 12.50 9.37
C LYS A 60 3.81 13.82 9.18
N CYS A 61 2.59 13.72 8.70
CA CYS A 61 1.64 14.81 8.60
C CYS A 61 0.22 14.23 8.67
N LYS A 62 -0.78 15.11 8.66
CA LYS A 62 -2.20 14.76 8.53
C LYS A 62 -2.81 15.51 7.37
N MET A 63 -3.92 15.00 6.86
CA MET A 63 -4.74 15.72 5.89
C MET A 63 -5.77 16.55 6.64
N HIS A 64 -5.95 17.82 6.26
CA HIS A 64 -7.00 18.67 6.83
C HIS A 64 -8.39 18.07 6.55
N ASP A 65 -9.32 18.17 7.48
CA ASP A 65 -10.66 17.54 7.38
C ASP A 65 -11.44 17.92 6.11
N LEU A 66 -11.42 19.20 5.72
CA LEU A 66 -12.05 19.65 4.46
C LEU A 66 -11.37 19.07 3.21
N VAL A 67 -10.05 18.91 3.23
CA VAL A 67 -9.30 18.30 2.12
C VAL A 67 -9.59 16.80 2.06
N HIS A 68 -9.76 16.17 3.23
CA HIS A 68 -10.18 14.78 3.34
C HIS A 68 -11.59 14.57 2.77
N ASP A 69 -12.55 15.40 3.13
CA ASP A 69 -13.92 15.32 2.61
C ASP A 69 -13.95 15.54 1.08
N LEU A 70 -13.19 16.52 0.57
CA LEU A 70 -13.04 16.73 -0.86
C LEU A 70 -12.39 15.53 -1.56
N ALA A 71 -11.33 14.96 -0.98
CA ALA A 71 -10.65 13.79 -1.53
C ALA A 71 -11.59 12.58 -1.59
N LEU A 72 -12.48 12.41 -0.61
CA LEU A 72 -13.50 11.36 -0.65
C LEU A 72 -14.51 11.59 -1.77
N ASP A 73 -14.96 12.83 -1.97
CA ASP A 73 -15.93 13.18 -3.01
C ASP A 73 -15.38 12.97 -4.43
N VAL A 74 -14.14 13.39 -4.69
CA VAL A 74 -13.53 13.22 -6.02
C VAL A 74 -13.04 11.79 -6.31
N SER A 75 -12.90 10.96 -5.27
CA SER A 75 -12.37 9.59 -5.41
C SER A 75 -13.44 8.49 -5.41
N THR A 76 -14.73 8.86 -5.40
CA THR A 76 -15.86 7.91 -5.33
C THR A 76 -15.82 6.83 -6.42
N ASP A 77 -15.35 7.18 -7.61
CA ASP A 77 -15.29 6.26 -8.76
C ASP A 77 -13.99 5.44 -8.82
N TYR A 78 -12.96 5.85 -8.08
CA TYR A 78 -11.60 5.31 -8.19
C TYR A 78 -11.13 4.61 -6.91
N SER A 79 -11.86 4.74 -5.81
CA SER A 79 -11.54 4.13 -4.52
C SER A 79 -12.74 3.41 -3.91
N ALA A 80 -12.50 2.28 -3.25
CA ALA A 80 -13.54 1.54 -2.54
C ALA A 80 -13.02 1.03 -1.20
N THR A 81 -13.77 1.29 -0.13
CA THR A 81 -13.60 0.57 1.15
C THR A 81 -14.70 -0.46 1.25
N VAL A 82 -14.33 -1.74 1.24
CA VAL A 82 -15.31 -2.82 1.30
C VAL A 82 -15.32 -3.46 2.68
N LYS A 83 -16.53 -3.72 3.17
CA LYS A 83 -16.83 -4.37 4.45
C LYS A 83 -17.58 -5.69 4.20
N PRO A 84 -17.58 -6.64 5.16
CA PRO A 84 -18.17 -7.98 4.98
C PRO A 84 -19.64 -8.01 4.58
N SER A 85 -20.42 -7.01 5.02
CA SER A 85 -21.85 -6.92 4.78
C SER A 85 -22.24 -6.29 3.44
N GLN A 86 -21.27 -5.80 2.65
CA GLN A 86 -21.54 -5.10 1.39
C GLN A 86 -21.39 -6.03 0.19
N VAL A 87 -22.41 -6.07 -0.67
CA VAL A 87 -22.34 -6.72 -1.98
C VAL A 87 -21.40 -5.92 -2.87
N PHE A 88 -20.39 -6.58 -3.44
CA PHE A 88 -19.25 -5.97 -4.14
C PHE A 88 -19.56 -5.38 -5.53
N ASN A 89 -20.80 -5.01 -5.82
CA ASN A 89 -21.20 -4.55 -7.16
C ASN A 89 -20.64 -3.16 -7.57
N LYS A 90 -19.91 -2.47 -6.69
CA LYS A 90 -19.35 -1.12 -6.94
C LYS A 90 -17.84 -1.06 -7.22
N VAL A 91 -17.12 -2.20 -7.24
CA VAL A 91 -15.64 -2.17 -7.32
C VAL A 91 -15.10 -2.24 -8.76
N SER A 92 -15.96 -2.40 -9.77
CA SER A 92 -15.55 -2.68 -11.16
C SER A 92 -14.70 -1.59 -11.83
N LYS A 93 -14.65 -0.38 -11.27
CA LYS A 93 -13.78 0.73 -11.73
C LYS A 93 -12.72 1.14 -10.70
N ALA A 94 -12.74 0.57 -9.50
CA ALA A 94 -11.87 1.01 -8.42
C ALA A 94 -10.41 0.65 -8.74
N ILE A 95 -9.54 1.62 -8.54
CA ILE A 95 -8.09 1.50 -8.67
C ILE A 95 -7.48 1.20 -7.29
N HIS A 96 -8.07 1.77 -6.23
CA HIS A 96 -7.64 1.63 -4.84
C HIS A 96 -8.71 0.91 -4.02
N VAL A 97 -8.35 -0.21 -3.41
CA VAL A 97 -9.28 -1.00 -2.60
C VAL A 97 -8.73 -1.17 -1.19
N ARG A 98 -9.57 -0.88 -0.19
CA ARG A 98 -9.33 -1.23 1.22
C ARG A 98 -10.33 -2.29 1.66
N LEU A 99 -9.84 -3.41 2.14
CA LEU A 99 -10.65 -4.48 2.74
C LEU A 99 -10.50 -4.40 4.26
N LYS A 100 -11.62 -4.23 4.97
CA LYS A 100 -11.61 -4.05 6.45
C LYS A 100 -12.58 -5.01 7.13
N GLY A 101 -12.13 -5.66 8.20
CA GLY A 101 -13.00 -6.36 9.16
C GLY A 101 -13.62 -7.64 8.63
N PHE A 102 -13.01 -8.22 7.59
CA PHE A 102 -13.35 -9.56 7.16
C PHE A 102 -12.88 -10.56 8.24
N LYS A 103 -13.50 -11.72 8.39
CA LYS A 103 -12.97 -12.78 9.27
C LYS A 103 -13.04 -14.11 8.55
N ASP A 104 -14.15 -14.29 7.81
CA ASP A 104 -14.38 -15.39 6.90
C ASP A 104 -14.93 -14.84 5.58
N VAL A 105 -14.15 -14.86 4.50
CA VAL A 105 -14.62 -14.37 3.19
C VAL A 105 -14.78 -15.49 2.20
N LYS A 106 -15.95 -15.54 1.54
CA LYS A 106 -16.21 -16.48 0.46
C LYS A 106 -15.42 -16.07 -0.79
N PRO A 107 -14.56 -16.93 -1.36
CA PRO A 107 -13.70 -16.61 -2.50
C PRO A 107 -14.41 -16.12 -3.76
N ASN A 108 -15.65 -16.56 -3.97
CA ASN A 108 -16.39 -16.31 -5.20
C ASN A 108 -16.85 -14.85 -5.35
N VAL A 109 -16.81 -14.05 -4.28
CA VAL A 109 -17.23 -12.64 -4.29
C VAL A 109 -16.25 -11.75 -5.06
N PHE A 110 -14.99 -12.17 -5.22
CA PHE A 110 -13.91 -11.29 -5.71
C PHE A 110 -13.47 -11.49 -7.16
N LYS A 111 -13.92 -12.57 -7.81
CA LYS A 111 -13.29 -13.05 -9.07
C LYS A 111 -13.43 -12.11 -10.27
N ALA A 112 -14.50 -11.32 -10.37
CA ALA A 112 -14.80 -10.53 -11.57
C ALA A 112 -14.63 -9.01 -11.41
N GLN A 113 -14.36 -8.51 -10.20
CA GLN A 113 -14.53 -7.09 -9.86
C GLN A 113 -13.22 -6.37 -9.51
N LEU A 114 -12.08 -7.05 -9.61
CA LEU A 114 -10.80 -6.53 -9.12
C LEU A 114 -9.71 -6.42 -10.19
N GLU A 115 -10.04 -6.63 -11.46
CA GLU A 115 -9.06 -6.59 -12.55
C GLU A 115 -8.41 -5.21 -12.70
N THR A 116 -9.12 -4.13 -12.36
CA THR A 116 -8.62 -2.74 -12.43
C THR A 116 -7.79 -2.30 -11.22
N VAL A 117 -7.75 -3.11 -10.17
CA VAL A 117 -7.15 -2.71 -8.89
C VAL A 117 -5.63 -2.68 -8.99
N LYS A 118 -5.07 -1.50 -8.71
CA LYS A 118 -3.62 -1.25 -8.68
C LYS A 118 -3.08 -1.12 -7.26
N ALA A 119 -3.92 -0.78 -6.29
CA ALA A 119 -3.53 -0.70 -4.88
C ALA A 119 -4.52 -1.45 -3.99
N LEU A 120 -3.99 -2.34 -3.14
CA LEU A 120 -4.76 -3.08 -2.15
C LEU A 120 -4.20 -2.83 -0.74
N TYR A 121 -5.10 -2.41 0.15
CA TYR A 121 -4.91 -2.42 1.59
C TYR A 121 -5.79 -3.53 2.15
N ALA A 122 -5.20 -4.55 2.76
CA ALA A 122 -5.95 -5.68 3.25
C ALA A 122 -5.35 -6.27 4.52
N GLU A 123 -6.19 -6.98 5.26
CA GLU A 123 -5.73 -7.90 6.28
C GLU A 123 -5.24 -9.20 5.59
N ALA A 124 -4.19 -9.82 6.12
CA ALA A 124 -3.44 -10.88 5.44
C ALA A 124 -4.25 -12.15 5.18
N TYR A 125 -5.21 -12.51 6.03
CA TYR A 125 -6.09 -13.66 5.76
C TYR A 125 -6.99 -13.40 4.54
N VAL A 126 -7.42 -12.14 4.31
CA VAL A 126 -8.19 -11.74 3.12
C VAL A 126 -7.33 -11.88 1.87
N SER A 127 -6.06 -11.53 1.98
CA SER A 127 -5.15 -11.53 0.84
C SER A 127 -4.96 -12.92 0.22
N LYS A 128 -5.00 -14.03 1.00
CA LYS A 128 -4.91 -15.40 0.44
C LYS A 128 -5.98 -15.68 -0.63
N VAL A 129 -7.18 -15.16 -0.41
CA VAL A 129 -8.36 -15.37 -1.25
C VAL A 129 -8.38 -14.41 -2.45
N VAL A 130 -7.95 -13.17 -2.23
CA VAL A 130 -8.13 -12.07 -3.18
C VAL A 130 -6.95 -11.91 -4.13
N LEU A 131 -5.72 -12.05 -3.63
CA LEU A 131 -4.48 -11.82 -4.40
C LEU A 131 -4.39 -12.61 -5.71
N PRO A 132 -4.84 -13.87 -5.81
CA PRO A 132 -4.78 -14.61 -7.08
C PRO A 132 -5.54 -13.94 -8.24
N ASN A 133 -6.50 -13.05 -7.95
CA ASN A 133 -7.30 -12.37 -8.97
C ASN A 133 -6.73 -10.98 -9.34
N LEU A 134 -5.69 -10.50 -8.64
CA LEU A 134 -5.17 -9.14 -8.76
C LEU A 134 -3.97 -9.06 -9.71
N LYS A 135 -4.22 -9.30 -11.00
CA LYS A 135 -3.15 -9.41 -12.01
C LYS A 135 -2.37 -8.11 -12.28
N HIS A 136 -2.94 -6.95 -11.99
CA HIS A 136 -2.34 -5.63 -12.27
C HIS A 136 -1.94 -4.86 -11.00
N LEU A 137 -1.88 -5.54 -9.86
CA LEU A 137 -1.56 -4.94 -8.58
C LEU A 137 -0.13 -4.38 -8.58
N ARG A 138 0.01 -3.12 -8.16
CA ARG A 138 1.30 -2.43 -8.01
C ARG A 138 1.64 -2.15 -6.55
N VAL A 139 0.62 -1.92 -5.71
CA VAL A 139 0.77 -1.63 -4.29
C VAL A 139 0.00 -2.66 -3.47
N LEU A 140 0.69 -3.33 -2.56
CA LEU A 140 0.09 -4.22 -1.57
C LEU A 140 0.55 -3.79 -0.17
N VAL A 141 -0.41 -3.44 0.67
CA VAL A 141 -0.19 -3.13 2.08
C VAL A 141 -0.99 -4.12 2.92
N LEU A 142 -0.30 -4.88 3.77
CA LEU A 142 -0.91 -5.84 4.68
C LEU A 142 -0.85 -5.31 6.11
N HIS A 143 -2.03 -5.16 6.74
CA HIS A 143 -2.17 -4.65 8.12
C HIS A 143 -2.89 -5.70 8.98
N SER A 144 -2.19 -6.74 9.41
CA SER A 144 -2.71 -7.72 10.38
C SER A 144 -1.64 -8.74 10.74
N PHE A 145 -1.68 -9.29 11.96
CA PHE A 145 -0.86 -10.43 12.33
C PHE A 145 -1.12 -11.66 11.44
N PHE A 146 -0.07 -12.17 10.80
CA PHE A 146 -0.10 -13.47 10.14
C PHE A 146 1.06 -14.36 10.57
N LYS A 147 0.81 -15.67 10.59
CA LYS A 147 1.87 -16.67 10.82
C LYS A 147 2.75 -16.85 9.59
N GLU A 148 2.16 -16.77 8.40
CA GLU A 148 2.83 -17.01 7.13
C GLU A 148 2.28 -16.08 6.05
N LEU A 149 3.20 -15.52 5.26
CA LEU A 149 2.89 -14.69 4.12
C LEU A 149 2.31 -15.55 2.97
N PRO A 150 1.22 -15.14 2.32
CA PRO A 150 0.63 -15.89 1.20
C PRO A 150 1.59 -16.08 0.03
N SER A 151 1.79 -17.33 -0.39
CA SER A 151 2.67 -17.67 -1.52
C SER A 151 2.22 -17.10 -2.86
N SER A 152 0.94 -16.75 -2.99
CA SER A 152 0.38 -16.08 -4.18
C SER A 152 0.97 -14.69 -4.43
N ILE A 153 1.57 -14.04 -3.42
CA ILE A 153 2.29 -12.77 -3.61
C ILE A 153 3.40 -12.93 -4.64
N GLY A 154 4.13 -14.05 -4.61
CA GLY A 154 5.22 -14.32 -5.57
C GLY A 154 4.77 -14.45 -7.03
N ASN A 155 3.47 -14.36 -7.34
CA ASN A 155 2.92 -14.35 -8.69
C ASN A 155 2.53 -12.94 -9.18
N LEU A 156 2.64 -11.91 -8.34
CA LEU A 156 2.26 -10.54 -8.64
C LEU A 156 3.35 -9.82 -9.46
N LYS A 157 3.35 -10.05 -10.77
CA LYS A 157 4.42 -9.60 -11.69
C LYS A 157 4.64 -8.08 -11.74
N TYR A 158 3.61 -7.28 -11.47
CA TYR A 158 3.69 -5.82 -11.52
C TYR A 158 3.79 -5.16 -10.14
N LEU A 159 3.94 -5.95 -9.08
CA LEU A 159 4.04 -5.43 -7.72
C LEU A 159 5.31 -4.61 -7.58
N LYS A 160 5.15 -3.34 -7.23
CA LYS A 160 6.22 -2.35 -7.05
C LYS A 160 6.40 -1.96 -5.58
N HIS A 161 5.34 -2.01 -4.79
CA HIS A 161 5.37 -1.70 -3.37
C HIS A 161 4.74 -2.83 -2.57
N LEU A 162 5.51 -3.42 -1.67
CA LEU A 162 5.04 -4.40 -0.69
C LEU A 162 5.33 -3.86 0.71
N ASP A 163 4.28 -3.63 1.49
CA ASP A 163 4.37 -3.25 2.89
C ASP A 163 3.71 -4.30 3.77
N ILE A 164 4.56 -4.92 4.59
CA ILE A 164 4.18 -5.90 5.60
C ILE A 164 4.74 -5.48 6.97
N SER A 165 5.12 -4.22 7.12
CA SER A 165 5.64 -3.71 8.38
C SER A 165 4.58 -3.81 9.49
N ASP A 166 3.33 -3.46 9.23
CA ASP A 166 2.30 -3.44 10.27
C ASP A 166 1.62 -4.80 10.55
N SER A 167 2.32 -5.91 10.28
CA SER A 167 1.67 -7.22 10.11
C SER A 167 2.29 -8.38 10.90
N LEU A 168 3.34 -8.12 11.69
CA LEU A 168 4.07 -9.18 12.40
C LEU A 168 4.30 -8.81 13.87
N ASP A 169 4.28 -9.83 14.74
CA ASP A 169 4.55 -9.65 16.16
C ASP A 169 5.96 -9.10 16.34
N TYR A 170 6.07 -7.91 16.93
CA TYR A 170 7.33 -7.21 17.22
C TYR A 170 8.29 -8.06 18.08
N ARG A 171 7.78 -9.11 18.73
CA ARG A 171 8.55 -10.05 19.55
C ARG A 171 9.17 -11.19 18.75
N SER A 172 8.78 -11.40 17.50
CA SER A 172 9.22 -12.56 16.69
C SER A 172 10.08 -12.13 15.50
N SER A 173 11.20 -12.84 15.29
CA SER A 173 11.89 -12.83 13.99
C SER A 173 11.05 -13.64 13.00
N TYR A 174 10.83 -13.10 11.81
CA TYR A 174 10.18 -13.81 10.71
C TYR A 174 11.11 -13.77 9.51
N LYS A 175 11.49 -14.96 9.04
CA LYS A 175 12.25 -15.13 7.81
C LYS A 175 11.30 -15.00 6.63
N LEU A 176 11.58 -14.04 5.75
CA LEU A 176 10.77 -13.87 4.56
C LEU A 176 10.89 -15.09 3.65
N PRO A 177 9.77 -15.52 3.04
CA PRO A 177 9.77 -16.67 2.17
C PRO A 177 10.50 -16.38 0.84
N ASP A 178 11.14 -17.40 0.27
CA ASP A 178 11.99 -17.27 -0.92
C ASP A 178 11.24 -16.74 -2.15
N PHE A 179 9.92 -16.88 -2.22
CA PHE A 179 9.13 -16.35 -3.34
C PHE A 179 9.21 -14.84 -3.49
N ILE A 180 9.61 -14.10 -2.44
CA ILE A 180 9.83 -12.66 -2.50
C ILE A 180 10.90 -12.31 -3.54
N THR A 181 11.85 -13.23 -3.79
CA THR A 181 12.88 -13.05 -4.83
C THR A 181 12.33 -13.14 -6.26
N ARG A 182 11.06 -13.52 -6.46
CA ARG A 182 10.40 -13.54 -7.77
C ARG A 182 9.68 -12.22 -8.10
N LEU A 183 9.70 -11.26 -7.19
CA LEU A 183 9.07 -9.95 -7.36
C LEU A 183 10.01 -9.00 -8.14
N TYR A 184 10.27 -9.31 -9.42
CA TYR A 184 11.24 -8.59 -10.25
C TYR A 184 10.93 -7.10 -10.49
N SER A 185 9.67 -6.69 -10.30
CA SER A 185 9.26 -5.28 -10.43
C SER A 185 9.27 -4.52 -9.10
N LEU A 186 9.66 -5.16 -7.99
CA LEU A 186 9.58 -4.56 -6.66
C LEU A 186 10.57 -3.40 -6.55
N GLN A 187 10.05 -2.22 -6.21
CA GLN A 187 10.81 -1.00 -5.97
C GLN A 187 10.93 -0.71 -4.47
N THR A 188 9.92 -1.11 -3.69
CA THR A 188 9.88 -0.86 -2.25
C THR A 188 9.42 -2.10 -1.50
N LEU A 189 10.20 -2.52 -0.51
CA LEU A 189 9.84 -3.53 0.48
C LEU A 189 9.90 -2.90 1.88
N ARG A 190 8.75 -2.74 2.54
CA ARG A 190 8.66 -2.25 3.93
C ARG A 190 8.45 -3.42 4.88
N ILE A 191 9.42 -3.61 5.77
CA ILE A 191 9.49 -4.69 6.75
C ILE A 191 10.04 -4.13 8.07
N TRP A 192 9.71 -4.74 9.20
CA TRP A 192 10.44 -4.46 10.44
C TRP A 192 11.89 -4.93 10.38
N PHE A 193 12.76 -4.22 11.10
CA PHE A 193 14.21 -4.46 11.14
C PHE A 193 14.62 -5.84 11.64
N ARG A 194 13.73 -6.60 12.31
CA ARG A 194 14.01 -7.95 12.82
C ARG A 194 13.80 -9.05 11.78
N HIS A 195 13.38 -8.73 10.56
CA HIS A 195 13.13 -9.74 9.53
C HIS A 195 14.40 -10.12 8.77
N GLU A 196 14.54 -11.42 8.57
CA GLU A 196 15.61 -11.98 7.74
C GLU A 196 15.17 -12.02 6.28
N LEU A 197 15.95 -11.34 5.42
CA LEU A 197 15.78 -11.43 3.98
C LEU A 197 16.24 -12.82 3.46
N PRO A 198 15.64 -13.36 2.39
CA PRO A 198 16.16 -14.55 1.74
C PRO A 198 17.58 -14.33 1.22
N LYS A 199 18.44 -15.36 1.28
CA LYS A 199 19.85 -15.26 0.84
C LYS A 199 20.03 -14.76 -0.61
N ARG A 200 19.03 -14.98 -1.47
CA ARG A 200 19.05 -14.59 -2.89
C ARG A 200 18.39 -13.23 -3.17
N PHE A 201 18.07 -12.45 -2.14
CA PHE A 201 17.39 -11.17 -2.33
C PHE A 201 18.34 -10.09 -2.89
N ALA A 202 19.63 -10.13 -2.57
CA ALA A 202 20.64 -9.16 -2.99
C ALA A 202 21.25 -9.43 -4.39
N THR A 203 20.74 -10.42 -5.13
CA THR A 203 21.27 -10.83 -6.44
C THR A 203 20.30 -10.56 -7.59
N LEU A 204 19.33 -9.66 -7.37
CA LEU A 204 18.32 -9.24 -8.36
C LEU A 204 18.70 -7.94 -9.03
#